data_AF-G4T9P7-F1
#
_entry.id   AF-G4T9P7-F1
#
_cell.length_a   1.000
_cell.length_b   1.000
_cell.length_c   1.000
_cell.angle_alpha   90.00
_cell.angle_beta   90.00
_cell.angle_gamma   90.00
#
_symmetry.space_group_name_H-M   'P 1'
#
loop_
_entity.id
_entity.type
_entity.pdbx_description
1 polymer ?
#
loop_
_entity_poly.entity_id
_entity_poly.type
_entity_poly.pdbx_seq_one_letter_code
_entity_poly.pdbx_strand_id
1 'polypeptide(L)'
;MVQYTVPTDLMSRRHPKGFQTKTISKTRSTKSQHVPLKLDTLLTELLFEILDWMELKDALRFRLVSRRFAELVLLAPSILKRALRHIKAPLPYSPKPIQSLSGKETISLCRRAFALEENWKRKLDRVKSKSFFALHRPYHLALAPGGRYLISAYHSTSGSEQYVGLYDLENPYGTALIASCPTRSPIDSLTVTWIVNKGRQGIAIAWVRELPFEKRATKVAGTEVVVLFISLEDIEALTNPHHGRKESPFEVLFSRQWKVGAIRLSLANDTLAVARSPGTLTFYNLEDGRRSAIELPDLPHSTMSDPVIFATKLLCDGTALVIRGESGHSQTLNLHAIEAYQIPLWGTMHQAPMPLQCNYVHANQTNYTISEMYRRQPTCDNPSEEEIAEANGYYPAVTICVESSEPNRGITQYRLYPTREPETKESEARFSYIWPVTVWQGHYSEHDAFRTRTRSLAGADRSLGFPYTAPGRALTPTLGEFMVLSSFGEDNIPSVALPQPLESDIIQCVAWDESSGKLVLSTAGDLKVWVLDFAV
;
A
#
# COMPACT_ATOMS: atom_id res chain seq x y z
N MET A 1 -8.45 -42.65 -4.13
CA MET A 1 -9.32 -43.41 -5.05
C MET A 1 -10.75 -43.18 -4.61
N VAL A 2 -11.46 -42.28 -5.28
CA VAL A 2 -12.89 -42.01 -5.05
C VAL A 2 -13.52 -41.99 -6.43
N GLN A 3 -14.32 -43.00 -6.73
CA GLN A 3 -15.04 -43.13 -8.00
C GLN A 3 -16.31 -42.29 -7.95
N TYR A 4 -16.51 -41.44 -8.96
CA TYR A 4 -17.79 -40.79 -9.23
C TYR A 4 -18.58 -41.65 -10.22
N THR A 5 -19.76 -42.08 -9.79
CA THR A 5 -20.81 -42.68 -10.64
C THR A 5 -21.71 -41.58 -11.19
N VAL A 6 -21.91 -41.57 -12.50
CA VAL A 6 -22.93 -40.76 -13.19
C VAL A 6 -24.14 -41.66 -13.46
N PRO A 7 -25.37 -41.26 -13.14
CA PRO A 7 -26.55 -41.96 -13.64
C PRO A 7 -27.01 -41.32 -14.96
N THR A 8 -26.76 -42.03 -16.05
CA THR A 8 -27.61 -41.98 -17.24
C THR A 8 -28.83 -42.86 -16.99
N ASP A 9 -30.04 -42.32 -17.13
CA ASP A 9 -31.16 -43.19 -17.47
C ASP A 9 -32.18 -42.54 -18.41
N LEU A 10 -32.67 -43.43 -19.27
CA LEU A 10 -33.60 -43.24 -20.35
C LEU A 10 -35.01 -42.96 -19.82
N MET A 11 -35.80 -42.18 -20.58
CA MET A 11 -37.23 -42.46 -20.73
C MET A 11 -37.68 -42.21 -22.17
N SER A 12 -37.81 -43.31 -22.90
CA SER A 12 -38.59 -43.43 -24.13
C SER A 12 -40.07 -43.65 -23.78
N ARG A 13 -40.99 -42.88 -24.38
CA ARG A 13 -42.39 -43.29 -24.53
C ARG A 13 -42.89 -42.97 -25.94
N ARG A 14 -43.29 -44.03 -26.65
CA ARG A 14 -44.10 -44.03 -27.87
C ARG A 14 -45.59 -43.99 -27.51
N HIS A 15 -46.41 -43.35 -28.36
CA HIS A 15 -47.72 -43.75 -28.91
C HIS A 15 -48.50 -42.50 -29.40
N PRO A 16 -49.61 -42.62 -30.17
CA PRO A 16 -49.72 -43.09 -31.55
C PRO A 16 -50.37 -42.02 -32.48
N LYS A 17 -50.57 -42.38 -33.76
CA LYS A 17 -51.14 -41.55 -34.83
C LYS A 17 -52.64 -41.24 -34.66
N GLY A 18 -53.04 -40.05 -35.11
CA GLY A 18 -54.28 -39.83 -35.87
C GLY A 18 -55.32 -38.87 -35.27
N PHE A 19 -55.54 -37.72 -35.90
CA PHE A 19 -56.83 -37.29 -36.48
C PHE A 19 -56.66 -35.90 -37.14
N GLN A 20 -57.03 -35.79 -38.42
CA GLN A 20 -57.16 -34.52 -39.13
C GLN A 20 -58.51 -33.89 -38.81
N THR A 21 -58.51 -32.62 -38.44
CA THR A 21 -59.65 -31.73 -38.65
C THR A 21 -59.14 -30.42 -39.26
N LYS A 22 -59.59 -30.18 -40.50
CA LYS A 22 -59.45 -28.90 -41.20
C LYS A 22 -60.42 -27.92 -40.56
N THR A 23 -59.90 -26.83 -39.98
CA THR A 23 -60.69 -25.62 -39.76
C THR A 23 -59.91 -24.44 -40.34
N ILE A 24 -60.35 -24.01 -41.52
CA ILE A 24 -59.94 -22.77 -42.17
C ILE A 24 -60.87 -21.69 -41.64
N SER A 25 -60.35 -20.69 -40.93
CA SER A 25 -60.63 -19.27 -41.22
C SER A 25 -59.95 -18.30 -40.24
N LYS A 26 -59.29 -17.30 -40.83
CA LYS A 26 -59.28 -15.86 -40.46
C LYS A 26 -58.83 -15.52 -39.03
N THR A 27 -57.74 -14.81 -38.76
CA THR A 27 -57.01 -13.76 -39.50
C THR A 27 -55.54 -13.83 -39.07
N ARG A 28 -54.62 -13.97 -40.02
CA ARG A 28 -53.17 -13.93 -39.77
C ARG A 28 -52.78 -12.49 -39.44
N SER A 29 -52.82 -12.15 -38.15
CA SER A 29 -51.93 -11.10 -37.63
C SER A 29 -50.51 -11.54 -37.94
N THR A 30 -49.86 -10.86 -38.87
CA THR A 30 -48.43 -10.96 -39.11
C THR A 30 -47.72 -10.44 -37.87
N LYS A 31 -47.67 -11.25 -36.80
CA LYS A 31 -46.76 -11.02 -35.69
C LYS A 31 -45.37 -11.00 -36.32
N SER A 32 -44.78 -9.81 -36.40
CA SER A 32 -43.35 -9.67 -36.72
C SER A 32 -42.63 -10.60 -35.76
N GLN A 33 -42.11 -11.71 -36.28
CA GLN A 33 -41.17 -12.51 -35.52
C GLN A 33 -39.94 -11.62 -35.37
N HIS A 34 -39.89 -10.86 -34.29
CA HIS A 34 -38.67 -10.20 -33.86
C HIS A 34 -37.68 -11.31 -33.58
N VAL A 35 -36.84 -11.61 -34.57
CA VAL A 35 -35.66 -12.44 -34.36
C VAL A 35 -34.80 -11.64 -33.39
N PRO A 36 -34.56 -12.11 -32.15
CA PRO A 36 -33.73 -11.38 -31.22
C PRO A 36 -32.35 -11.23 -31.86
N LEU A 37 -31.91 -9.98 -32.01
CA LEU A 37 -30.59 -9.68 -32.52
C LEU A 37 -29.59 -10.33 -31.57
N LYS A 38 -28.87 -11.33 -32.07
CA LYS A 38 -27.88 -11.99 -31.24
C LYS A 38 -26.60 -11.17 -31.24
N LEU A 39 -26.17 -10.74 -30.06
CA LEU A 39 -25.02 -9.86 -29.90
C LEU A 39 -23.72 -10.48 -30.46
N ASP A 40 -23.62 -11.81 -30.44
CA ASP A 40 -22.54 -12.60 -31.03
C ASP A 40 -22.52 -12.60 -32.57
N THR A 41 -23.49 -11.96 -33.24
CA THR A 41 -23.49 -11.77 -34.70
C THR A 41 -23.05 -10.37 -35.13
N LEU A 42 -22.87 -9.46 -34.17
CA LEU A 42 -22.39 -8.10 -34.47
C LEU A 42 -20.94 -8.12 -34.96
N LEU A 43 -20.61 -7.08 -35.74
CA LEU A 43 -19.24 -6.76 -36.13
C LEU A 43 -18.42 -6.37 -34.90
N THR A 44 -17.12 -6.66 -34.94
CA THR A 44 -16.18 -6.41 -33.82
C THR A 44 -16.12 -4.93 -33.46
N GLU A 45 -16.20 -4.05 -34.45
CA GLU A 45 -16.19 -2.59 -34.31
C GLU A 45 -17.39 -2.11 -33.50
N LEU A 46 -18.60 -2.61 -33.82
CA LEU A 46 -19.81 -2.30 -33.06
C LEU A 46 -19.74 -2.81 -31.62
N LEU A 47 -19.10 -3.97 -31.41
CA LEU A 47 -18.89 -4.49 -30.06
C LEU A 47 -17.88 -3.66 -29.27
N PHE A 48 -16.87 -3.07 -29.91
CA PHE A 48 -15.98 -2.11 -29.25
C PHE A 48 -16.71 -0.82 -28.88
N GLU A 49 -17.57 -0.29 -29.75
CA GLU A 49 -18.40 0.86 -29.37
C GLU A 49 -19.29 0.53 -28.17
N ILE A 50 -19.98 -0.62 -28.19
CA ILE A 50 -20.79 -1.05 -27.05
C ILE A 50 -19.94 -1.12 -25.77
N LEU A 51 -18.75 -1.72 -25.83
CA LEU A 51 -17.83 -1.79 -24.69
C LEU A 51 -17.41 -0.42 -24.17
N ASP A 52 -17.27 0.58 -25.03
CA ASP A 52 -16.86 1.93 -24.66
C ASP A 52 -17.95 2.68 -23.87
N TRP A 53 -19.21 2.34 -24.15
CA TRP A 53 -20.37 2.85 -23.40
C TRP A 53 -20.66 2.07 -22.12
N MET A 54 -19.98 0.95 -21.87
CA MET A 54 -20.19 0.14 -20.67
C MET A 54 -19.38 0.68 -19.48
N GLU A 55 -20.00 0.66 -18.31
CA GLU A 55 -19.25 0.80 -17.07
C GLU A 55 -18.23 -0.34 -16.95
N LEU A 56 -17.10 -0.09 -16.26
CA LEU A 56 -16.05 -1.09 -16.10
C LEU A 56 -16.57 -2.41 -15.53
N LYS A 57 -17.48 -2.34 -14.56
CA LYS A 57 -18.11 -3.50 -13.92
C LYS A 57 -18.83 -4.38 -14.95
N ASP A 58 -19.55 -3.75 -15.87
CA ASP A 58 -20.30 -4.45 -16.90
C ASP A 58 -19.37 -4.94 -18.01
N ALA A 59 -18.35 -4.19 -18.40
CA ALA A 59 -17.32 -4.66 -19.33
C ALA A 59 -16.58 -5.90 -18.80
N LEU A 60 -16.26 -5.94 -17.50
CA LEU A 60 -15.63 -7.11 -16.86
C LEU A 60 -16.59 -8.31 -16.79
N ARG A 61 -17.89 -8.10 -16.59
CA ARG A 61 -18.92 -9.15 -16.63
C ARG A 61 -19.19 -9.65 -18.04
N PHE A 62 -19.15 -8.75 -19.03
CA PHE A 62 -19.33 -9.07 -20.44
C PHE A 62 -18.35 -10.14 -20.92
N ARG A 63 -17.11 -10.07 -20.40
CA ARG A 63 -16.06 -11.07 -20.60
C ARG A 63 -16.49 -12.49 -20.22
N LEU A 64 -17.40 -12.66 -19.27
CA LEU A 64 -17.84 -13.97 -18.75
C LEU A 64 -18.98 -14.58 -19.58
N VAL A 65 -19.58 -13.83 -20.51
CA VAL A 65 -20.76 -14.27 -21.27
C VAL A 65 -20.40 -15.27 -22.37
N SER A 66 -19.29 -15.06 -23.10
CA SER A 66 -18.81 -16.00 -24.12
C SER A 66 -17.29 -15.91 -24.31
N ARG A 67 -16.69 -16.96 -24.88
CA ARG A 67 -15.25 -16.93 -25.24
C ARG A 67 -14.92 -15.78 -26.20
N ARG A 68 -15.79 -15.50 -27.18
CA ARG A 68 -15.62 -14.38 -28.12
C ARG A 68 -15.56 -13.05 -27.38
N PHE A 69 -16.45 -12.82 -26.43
CA PHE A 69 -16.44 -11.59 -25.63
C PHE A 69 -15.25 -11.53 -24.67
N ALA A 70 -14.79 -12.69 -24.17
CA ALA A 70 -13.57 -12.76 -23.38
C ALA A 70 -12.34 -12.30 -24.17
N GLU A 71 -12.22 -12.75 -25.41
CA GLU A 71 -11.16 -12.35 -26.36
C GLU A 71 -11.32 -10.88 -26.77
N LEU A 72 -12.54 -10.42 -27.06
CA LEU A 72 -12.82 -9.02 -27.40
C LEU A 72 -12.35 -8.05 -26.31
N VAL A 73 -12.72 -8.30 -25.04
CA VAL A 73 -12.31 -7.44 -23.92
C VAL A 73 -10.79 -7.45 -23.74
N LEU A 74 -10.12 -8.58 -24.01
CA LEU A 74 -8.65 -8.67 -24.02
C LEU A 74 -8.02 -7.87 -25.16
N LEU A 75 -8.69 -7.81 -26.32
CA LEU A 75 -8.27 -7.05 -27.50
C LEU A 75 -8.62 -5.56 -27.44
N ALA A 76 -9.38 -5.12 -26.43
CA ALA A 76 -9.76 -3.73 -26.19
C ALA A 76 -9.04 -3.09 -24.97
N PRO A 77 -7.70 -3.17 -24.84
CA PRO A 77 -7.02 -2.59 -23.68
C PRO A 77 -7.21 -1.07 -23.61
N SER A 78 -7.36 -0.38 -24.74
CA SER A 78 -7.58 1.08 -24.78
C SER A 78 -8.86 1.49 -24.03
N ILE A 79 -9.96 0.75 -24.21
CA ILE A 79 -11.24 1.00 -23.53
C ILE A 79 -11.08 0.80 -22.03
N LEU A 80 -10.47 -0.31 -21.61
CA LEU A 80 -10.26 -0.60 -20.19
C LEU A 80 -9.29 0.39 -19.53
N LYS A 81 -8.24 0.81 -20.24
CA LYS A 81 -7.30 1.84 -19.77
C LYS A 81 -8.00 3.18 -19.57
N ARG A 82 -8.93 3.54 -20.46
CA ARG A 82 -9.77 4.74 -20.28
C ARG A 82 -10.64 4.61 -19.04
N ALA A 83 -11.31 3.47 -18.87
CA ALA A 83 -12.11 3.22 -17.68
C ALA A 83 -11.29 3.32 -16.38
N LEU A 84 -10.06 2.77 -16.34
CA LEU A 84 -9.14 2.89 -15.20
C LEU A 84 -8.85 4.34 -14.80
N ARG A 85 -8.75 5.26 -15.76
CA ARG A 85 -8.49 6.69 -15.49
C ARG A 85 -9.61 7.33 -14.67
N HIS A 86 -10.84 6.84 -14.82
CA HIS A 86 -12.02 7.37 -14.16
C HIS A 86 -12.41 6.62 -12.87
N ILE A 87 -11.70 5.55 -12.52
CA ILE A 87 -11.95 4.83 -11.26
C ILE A 87 -11.52 5.71 -10.07
N LYS A 88 -12.43 5.89 -9.12
CA LYS A 88 -12.18 6.58 -7.84
C LYS A 88 -11.64 5.67 -6.73
N ALA A 89 -11.52 4.37 -7.00
CA ALA A 89 -10.95 3.40 -6.06
C ALA A 89 -9.41 3.39 -6.13
N PRO A 90 -8.73 3.02 -5.04
CA PRO A 90 -7.27 2.85 -5.05
C PRO A 90 -6.88 1.79 -6.10
N LEU A 91 -5.96 2.17 -6.98
CA LEU A 91 -5.36 1.24 -7.94
C LEU A 91 -4.08 0.66 -7.34
N PRO A 92 -3.88 -0.68 -7.37
CA PRO A 92 -2.60 -1.27 -7.04
C PRO A 92 -1.49 -0.60 -7.86
N TYR A 93 -0.43 -0.13 -7.21
CA TYR A 93 0.67 0.48 -7.93
C TYR A 93 1.30 -0.52 -8.90
N SER A 94 1.51 -0.09 -10.14
CA SER A 94 2.32 -0.82 -11.12
C SER A 94 3.50 0.06 -11.53
N PRO A 95 4.72 -0.50 -11.59
CA PRO A 95 5.87 0.25 -12.06
C PRO A 95 5.68 0.69 -13.52
N LYS A 96 5.06 -0.15 -14.35
CA LYS A 96 4.71 0.19 -15.73
C LYS A 96 3.59 1.24 -15.75
N PRO A 97 3.64 2.28 -16.60
CA PRO A 97 2.52 3.18 -16.84
C PRO A 97 1.28 2.44 -17.39
N ILE A 98 0.08 2.99 -17.16
CA ILE A 98 -1.18 2.35 -17.58
C ILE A 98 -1.20 2.12 -19.09
N GLN A 99 -0.65 3.04 -19.88
CA GLN A 99 -0.55 2.89 -21.34
C GLN A 99 0.31 1.72 -21.78
N SER A 100 1.38 1.39 -21.06
CA SER A 100 2.26 0.30 -21.42
C SER A 100 1.77 -1.08 -20.94
N LEU A 101 0.69 -1.14 -20.15
CA LEU A 101 0.10 -2.40 -19.69
C LEU A 101 -0.45 -3.20 -20.87
N SER A 102 -0.21 -4.51 -20.86
CA SER A 102 -0.92 -5.45 -21.72
C SER A 102 -2.41 -5.53 -21.36
N GLY A 103 -3.24 -6.08 -22.25
CA GLY A 103 -4.66 -6.29 -21.95
C GLY A 103 -4.88 -7.19 -20.73
N LYS A 104 -4.00 -8.18 -20.50
CA LYS A 104 -4.06 -9.05 -19.32
C LYS A 104 -3.74 -8.30 -18.04
N GLU A 105 -2.66 -7.50 -18.03
CA GLU A 105 -2.28 -6.67 -16.88
C GLU A 105 -3.37 -5.64 -16.58
N THR A 106 -3.92 -4.99 -17.60
CA THR A 106 -5.01 -4.02 -17.48
C THR A 106 -6.24 -4.65 -16.83
N ILE A 107 -6.70 -5.81 -17.34
CA ILE A 107 -7.84 -6.54 -16.75
C ILE A 107 -7.55 -6.96 -15.32
N SER A 108 -6.33 -7.45 -15.03
CA SER A 108 -5.93 -7.84 -13.67
C SER A 108 -6.05 -6.65 -12.71
N LEU A 109 -5.54 -5.49 -13.11
CA LEU A 109 -5.60 -4.25 -12.35
C LEU A 109 -7.04 -3.80 -12.11
N CYS A 110 -7.87 -3.76 -13.17
CA CYS A 110 -9.30 -3.44 -13.05
C CYS A 110 -10.02 -4.36 -12.08
N ARG A 111 -9.78 -5.68 -12.19
CA ARG A 111 -10.41 -6.68 -11.33
C ARG A 111 -10.00 -6.50 -9.87
N ARG A 112 -8.72 -6.27 -9.59
CA ARG A 112 -8.23 -6.06 -8.22
C ARG A 112 -8.84 -4.81 -7.61
N ALA A 113 -8.77 -3.67 -8.29
CA ALA A 113 -9.33 -2.42 -7.79
C ALA A 113 -10.83 -2.53 -7.50
N PHE A 114 -11.58 -3.17 -8.41
CA PHE A 114 -13.02 -3.37 -8.24
C PHE A 114 -13.36 -4.38 -7.14
N ALA A 115 -12.67 -5.53 -7.11
CA ALA A 115 -12.89 -6.56 -6.10
C ALA A 115 -12.58 -6.01 -4.70
N LEU A 116 -11.48 -5.27 -4.55
CA LEU A 116 -11.11 -4.62 -3.30
C LEU A 116 -12.22 -3.68 -2.83
N GLU A 117 -12.67 -2.77 -3.69
CA GLU A 117 -13.72 -1.81 -3.36
C GLU A 117 -15.06 -2.47 -2.98
N GLU A 118 -15.49 -3.49 -3.71
CA GLU A 118 -16.71 -4.23 -3.39
C GLU A 118 -16.58 -5.07 -2.12
N ASN A 119 -15.41 -5.68 -1.90
CA ASN A 119 -15.11 -6.47 -0.71
C ASN A 119 -15.12 -5.58 0.54
N TRP A 120 -14.62 -4.35 0.45
CA TRP A 120 -14.67 -3.40 1.57
C TRP A 120 -16.05 -2.87 1.89
N LYS A 121 -16.93 -2.76 0.88
CA LYS A 121 -18.33 -2.34 1.08
C LYS A 121 -19.20 -3.43 1.70
N ARG A 122 -18.69 -4.66 1.78
CA ARG A 122 -19.43 -5.82 2.29
C ARG A 122 -18.79 -6.27 3.59
N LYS A 123 -19.60 -6.90 4.46
CA LYS A 123 -19.05 -7.67 5.58
C LYS A 123 -18.30 -8.87 5.00
N LEU A 124 -16.97 -8.86 5.12
CA LEU A 124 -16.13 -9.97 4.67
C LEU A 124 -16.14 -11.08 5.72
N ASP A 125 -16.91 -12.13 5.47
CA ASP A 125 -16.90 -13.31 6.34
C ASP A 125 -15.54 -14.01 6.36
N ARG A 126 -14.82 -13.98 5.22
CA ARG A 126 -13.49 -14.60 5.07
C ARG A 126 -12.65 -13.85 4.04
N VAL A 127 -11.35 -13.75 4.33
CA VAL A 127 -10.35 -13.25 3.37
C VAL A 127 -9.58 -14.41 2.76
N LYS A 128 -9.26 -14.28 1.46
CA LYS A 128 -8.41 -15.26 0.79
C LYS A 128 -7.02 -15.22 1.40
N SER A 129 -6.57 -16.34 1.92
CA SER A 129 -5.25 -16.47 2.52
C SER A 129 -4.35 -17.40 1.71
N LYS A 130 -3.09 -17.02 1.57
CA LYS A 130 -1.99 -17.86 1.11
C LYS A 130 -0.92 -17.84 2.21
N SER A 131 -0.15 -18.91 2.34
CA SER A 131 1.04 -18.90 3.19
C SER A 131 2.22 -19.54 2.50
N PHE A 132 3.41 -19.20 2.97
CA PHE A 132 4.65 -19.81 2.53
C PHE A 132 5.63 -19.86 3.70
N PHE A 133 6.62 -20.74 3.63
CA PHE A 133 7.70 -20.78 4.60
C PHE A 133 8.82 -19.85 4.14
N ALA A 134 9.12 -18.84 4.94
CA ALA A 134 10.29 -18.00 4.73
C ALA A 134 11.57 -18.78 5.02
N LEU A 135 12.69 -18.35 4.45
CA LEU A 135 14.00 -19.00 4.69
C LEU A 135 14.37 -18.96 6.18
N HIS A 136 14.07 -17.83 6.82
CA HIS A 136 14.23 -17.65 8.25
C HIS A 136 13.09 -16.80 8.82
N ARG A 137 13.03 -16.70 10.16
CA ARG A 137 11.98 -15.98 10.88
C ARG A 137 12.05 -14.46 10.61
N PRO A 138 11.03 -13.87 9.98
CA PRO A 138 10.97 -12.44 9.77
C PRO A 138 10.66 -11.69 11.07
N TYR A 139 11.43 -10.63 11.34
CA TYR A 139 11.16 -9.69 12.44
C TYR A 139 10.72 -8.30 11.95
N HIS A 140 10.96 -7.97 10.68
CA HIS A 140 10.29 -6.87 9.97
C HIS A 140 9.75 -7.34 8.62
N LEU A 141 8.63 -6.76 8.22
CA LEU A 141 8.02 -6.91 6.91
C LEU A 141 7.69 -5.53 6.35
N ALA A 142 7.88 -5.35 5.05
CA ALA A 142 7.43 -4.19 4.31
C ALA A 142 7.01 -4.63 2.90
N LEU A 143 5.84 -4.18 2.45
CA LEU A 143 5.39 -4.41 1.08
C LEU A 143 5.89 -3.28 0.20
N ALA A 144 6.43 -3.62 -0.96
CA ALA A 144 6.59 -2.61 -2.00
C ALA A 144 5.20 -2.16 -2.47
N PRO A 145 5.00 -0.88 -2.84
CA PRO A 145 3.71 -0.41 -3.32
C PRO A 145 3.18 -1.30 -4.47
N GLY A 146 1.90 -1.68 -4.41
CA GLY A 146 1.28 -2.64 -5.33
C GLY A 146 1.31 -4.09 -4.84
N GLY A 147 2.00 -4.38 -3.74
CA GLY A 147 1.88 -5.61 -2.96
C GLY A 147 2.35 -6.88 -3.67
N ARG A 148 3.03 -6.77 -4.81
CA ARG A 148 3.65 -7.92 -5.49
C ARG A 148 4.91 -8.39 -4.75
N TYR A 149 5.72 -7.43 -4.29
CA TYR A 149 7.01 -7.71 -3.68
C TYR A 149 6.95 -7.47 -2.17
N LEU A 150 7.55 -8.40 -1.42
CA LEU A 150 7.67 -8.34 0.02
C LEU A 150 9.15 -8.25 0.39
N ILE A 151 9.50 -7.24 1.17
CA ILE A 151 10.79 -7.16 1.84
C ILE A 151 10.63 -7.69 3.25
N SER A 152 11.54 -8.57 3.66
CA SER A 152 11.61 -9.04 5.03
C SER A 152 13.01 -8.91 5.60
N ALA A 153 13.09 -8.45 6.85
CA ALA A 153 14.31 -8.57 7.65
C ALA A 153 14.19 -9.82 8.52
N TYR A 154 15.22 -10.66 8.52
CA TYR A 154 15.22 -11.92 9.28
C TYR A 154 16.59 -12.23 9.87
N HIS A 155 16.58 -13.00 10.95
CA HIS A 155 17.80 -13.55 11.57
C HIS A 155 18.08 -14.92 10.96
N SER A 156 19.34 -15.30 10.80
CA SER A 156 19.69 -16.70 10.54
C SER A 156 19.19 -17.59 11.68
N THR A 157 19.15 -18.91 11.45
CA THR A 157 18.80 -19.88 12.50
C THR A 157 19.76 -19.83 13.69
N SER A 158 21.03 -19.43 13.48
CA SER A 158 22.01 -19.20 14.54
C SER A 158 21.79 -17.88 15.31
N GLY A 159 20.97 -16.96 14.78
CA GLY A 159 20.78 -15.61 15.32
C GLY A 159 21.97 -14.66 15.10
N SER A 160 23.10 -15.16 14.62
CA SER A 160 24.35 -14.40 14.46
C SER A 160 24.36 -13.53 13.21
N GLU A 161 23.71 -13.99 12.15
CA GLU A 161 23.66 -13.31 10.86
C GLU A 161 22.26 -12.77 10.64
N GLN A 162 22.20 -11.71 9.87
CA GLN A 162 20.98 -10.99 9.63
C GLN A 162 20.91 -10.60 8.19
N TYR A 163 19.70 -10.57 7.65
CA TYR A 163 19.51 -10.45 6.23
C TYR A 163 18.27 -9.62 5.95
N VAL A 164 18.30 -8.96 4.80
CA VAL A 164 17.13 -8.38 4.15
C VAL A 164 16.88 -9.18 2.88
N GLY A 165 15.71 -9.80 2.76
CA GLY A 165 15.31 -10.59 1.60
C GLY A 165 14.14 -9.97 0.84
N LEU A 166 14.18 -10.07 -0.48
CA LEU A 166 13.13 -9.68 -1.42
C LEU A 166 12.40 -10.93 -1.92
N TYR A 167 11.09 -10.98 -1.71
CA TYR A 167 10.23 -12.07 -2.15
C TYR A 167 9.26 -11.60 -3.25
N ASP A 168 9.05 -12.42 -4.29
CA ASP A 168 7.94 -12.26 -5.24
C ASP A 168 6.75 -13.08 -4.75
N LEU A 169 5.67 -12.41 -4.34
CA LEU A 169 4.45 -13.07 -3.86
C LEU A 169 3.59 -13.64 -5.00
N GLU A 170 3.80 -13.17 -6.23
CA GLU A 170 3.02 -13.49 -7.43
C GLU A 170 3.81 -14.31 -8.46
N ASN A 171 4.99 -14.83 -8.08
CA ASN A 171 5.76 -15.68 -8.97
C ASN A 171 4.93 -16.93 -9.38
N PRO A 172 4.89 -17.26 -10.69
CA PRO A 172 4.06 -18.35 -11.22
C PRO A 172 4.42 -19.73 -10.64
N TYR A 173 5.64 -19.90 -10.12
CA TYR A 173 6.12 -21.12 -9.48
C TYR A 173 5.84 -21.16 -7.97
N GLY A 174 5.14 -20.17 -7.43
CA GLY A 174 4.92 -19.99 -5.99
C GLY A 174 5.72 -18.83 -5.43
N THR A 175 5.48 -18.50 -4.15
CA THR A 175 6.22 -17.40 -3.51
C THR A 175 7.71 -17.75 -3.43
N ALA A 176 8.58 -16.87 -3.93
CA ALA A 176 10.01 -17.14 -4.05
C ALA A 176 10.85 -16.00 -3.46
N LEU A 177 11.90 -16.34 -2.72
CA LEU A 177 12.97 -15.43 -2.35
C LEU A 177 13.85 -15.18 -3.59
N ILE A 178 13.82 -13.96 -4.10
CA ILE A 178 14.51 -13.56 -5.33
C ILE A 178 15.94 -13.13 -5.04
N ALA A 179 16.13 -12.33 -3.99
CA ALA A 179 17.41 -11.76 -3.61
C ALA A 179 17.50 -11.59 -2.10
N SER A 180 18.72 -11.66 -1.55
CA SER A 180 19.00 -11.47 -0.13
C SER A 180 20.31 -10.70 0.05
N CYS A 181 20.36 -9.79 1.02
CA CYS A 181 21.55 -9.02 1.35
C CYS A 181 21.84 -9.16 2.86
N PRO A 182 23.07 -9.55 3.26
CA PRO A 182 23.42 -9.59 4.68
C PRO A 182 23.47 -8.18 5.28
N THR A 183 23.12 -8.09 6.55
CA THR A 183 23.14 -6.88 7.37
C THR A 183 24.02 -7.11 8.59
N ARG A 184 24.65 -6.03 9.08
CA ARG A 184 25.64 -6.10 10.17
C ARG A 184 25.00 -6.18 11.56
N SER A 185 23.76 -5.70 11.70
CA SER A 185 23.03 -5.58 12.97
C SER A 185 21.51 -5.48 12.74
N PRO A 186 20.69 -5.68 13.79
CA PRO A 186 19.22 -5.61 13.70
C PRO A 186 18.74 -4.32 13.07
N ILE A 187 17.74 -4.47 12.20
CA ILE A 187 17.04 -3.33 11.62
C ILE A 187 15.99 -2.85 12.62
N ASP A 188 15.97 -1.55 12.89
CA ASP A 188 15.00 -0.90 13.78
C ASP A 188 13.76 -0.43 13.02
N SER A 189 13.96 0.04 11.79
CA SER A 189 12.90 0.51 10.91
C SER A 189 13.21 0.17 9.46
N LEU A 190 12.20 -0.25 8.71
CA LEU A 190 12.29 -0.65 7.31
C LEU A 190 11.23 0.08 6.49
N THR A 191 11.63 0.71 5.40
CA THR A 191 10.76 1.41 4.45
C THR A 191 11.10 1.00 3.03
N VAL A 192 10.08 0.86 2.19
CA VAL A 192 10.23 0.36 0.82
C VAL A 192 9.40 1.24 -0.12
N THR A 193 9.97 1.64 -1.24
CA THR A 193 9.22 2.38 -2.27
C THR A 193 9.78 2.12 -3.66
N TRP A 194 9.05 2.56 -4.69
CA TRP A 194 9.51 2.56 -6.07
C TRP A 194 10.24 3.86 -6.38
N ILE A 195 11.41 3.74 -7.02
CA ILE A 195 12.20 4.89 -7.45
C ILE A 195 12.69 4.68 -8.90
N VAL A 196 13.10 5.78 -9.53
CA VAL A 196 13.87 5.75 -10.77
C VAL A 196 15.29 6.20 -10.41
N ASN A 197 16.27 5.35 -10.67
CA ASN A 197 17.69 5.64 -10.41
C ASN A 197 18.48 5.47 -11.71
N LYS A 198 19.09 6.54 -12.21
CA LYS A 198 19.85 6.54 -13.47
C LYS A 198 19.02 6.00 -14.65
N GLY A 199 17.77 6.45 -14.75
CA GLY A 199 16.80 6.00 -15.76
C GLY A 199 16.27 4.56 -15.59
N ARG A 200 16.70 3.82 -14.57
CA ARG A 200 16.21 2.46 -14.29
C ARG A 200 15.16 2.51 -13.19
N GLN A 201 13.98 1.98 -13.48
CA GLN A 201 12.96 1.79 -12.46
C GLN A 201 13.30 0.60 -11.56
N GLY A 202 13.04 0.72 -10.27
CA GLY A 202 13.31 -0.36 -9.32
C GLY A 202 12.77 -0.09 -7.92
N ILE A 203 13.09 -1.00 -7.01
CA ILE A 203 12.67 -0.94 -5.61
C ILE A 203 13.83 -0.38 -4.80
N ALA A 204 13.57 0.68 -4.05
CA ALA A 204 14.48 1.16 -3.02
C ALA A 204 14.05 0.63 -1.65
N ILE A 205 15.03 0.11 -0.92
CA ILE A 205 14.87 -0.50 0.41
C ILE A 205 15.71 0.31 1.37
N ALA A 206 15.06 1.09 2.23
CA ALA A 206 15.72 1.95 3.22
C ALA A 206 15.53 1.37 4.61
N TRP A 207 16.56 1.42 5.45
CA TRP A 207 16.44 1.04 6.84
C TRP A 207 17.36 1.80 7.78
N VAL A 208 17.00 1.77 9.05
CA VAL A 208 17.81 2.25 10.19
C VAL A 208 18.29 1.05 10.98
N ARG A 209 19.53 1.09 11.46
CA ARG A 209 20.06 0.11 12.42
C ARG A 209 20.96 0.76 13.46
N GLU A 210 20.91 0.27 14.68
CA GLU A 210 21.92 0.55 15.70
C GLU A 210 23.22 -0.21 15.41
N LEU A 211 24.36 0.47 15.55
CA LEU A 211 25.68 -0.12 15.44
C LEU A 211 26.18 -0.54 16.83
N PRO A 212 26.80 -1.73 16.95
CA PRO A 212 27.39 -2.16 18.21
C PRO A 212 28.49 -1.19 18.65
N PHE A 213 28.63 -1.00 19.97
CA PHE A 213 29.69 -0.16 20.53
C PHE A 213 31.07 -0.64 20.09
N GLU A 214 31.82 0.22 19.41
CA GLU A 214 33.24 -0.02 19.18
C GLU A 214 34.00 0.09 20.50
N LYS A 215 34.67 -0.99 20.90
CA LYS A 215 35.30 -1.16 22.22
C LYS A 215 36.44 -0.18 22.55
N ARG A 216 36.74 0.86 21.75
CA ARG A 216 38.03 1.58 21.84
C ARG A 216 38.05 3.09 22.10
N ALA A 217 36.96 3.87 22.10
CA ALA A 217 37.07 5.26 22.60
C ALA A 217 35.75 5.98 22.91
N THR A 218 34.68 5.71 22.17
CA THR A 218 33.42 6.45 22.30
C THR A 218 32.33 5.52 22.81
N LYS A 219 31.86 5.73 24.05
CA LYS A 219 30.75 4.99 24.70
C LYS A 219 29.38 5.28 24.08
N VAL A 220 29.32 5.56 22.78
CA VAL A 220 28.12 6.07 22.14
C VAL A 220 27.79 5.17 20.96
N ALA A 221 26.62 4.53 21.03
CA ALA A 221 26.13 3.67 19.96
C ALA A 221 25.83 4.52 18.73
N GLY A 222 26.42 4.16 17.61
CA GLY A 222 26.13 4.81 16.34
C GLY A 222 24.81 4.31 15.76
N THR A 223 24.21 5.09 14.89
CA THR A 223 23.05 4.68 14.09
C THR A 223 23.42 4.79 12.62
N GLU A 224 23.09 3.78 11.82
CA GLU A 224 23.34 3.77 10.38
C GLU A 224 22.04 3.76 9.61
N VAL A 225 22.00 4.57 8.55
CA VAL A 225 20.95 4.52 7.53
C VAL A 225 21.54 3.95 6.26
N VAL A 226 20.88 2.96 5.70
CA VAL A 226 21.27 2.34 4.43
C VAL A 226 20.08 2.36 3.48
N VAL A 227 20.34 2.65 2.20
CA VAL A 227 19.38 2.52 1.11
C VAL A 227 19.98 1.62 0.03
N LEU A 228 19.36 0.48 -0.20
CA LEU A 228 19.63 -0.39 -1.34
C LEU A 228 18.65 -0.12 -2.46
N PHE A 229 19.08 -0.41 -3.68
CA PHE A 229 18.27 -0.38 -4.88
C PHE A 229 18.44 -1.69 -5.65
N ILE A 230 17.34 -2.19 -6.20
CA ILE A 230 17.35 -3.30 -7.15
C ILE A 230 16.44 -2.93 -8.32
N SER A 231 16.98 -3.00 -9.54
CA SER A 231 16.24 -2.62 -10.74
C SER A 231 15.15 -3.65 -11.07
N LEU A 232 14.07 -3.21 -11.71
CA LEU A 232 12.99 -4.11 -12.15
C LEU A 232 13.51 -5.17 -13.14
N GLU A 233 14.45 -4.79 -14.00
CA GLU A 233 15.13 -5.70 -14.93
C GLU A 233 15.89 -6.81 -14.17
N ASP A 234 16.66 -6.45 -13.13
CA ASP A 234 17.35 -7.44 -12.29
C ASP A 234 16.33 -8.35 -11.56
N ILE A 235 15.21 -7.80 -11.08
CA ILE A 235 14.15 -8.61 -10.44
C ILE A 235 13.55 -9.60 -11.44
N GLU A 236 13.19 -9.15 -12.64
CA GLU A 236 12.60 -9.98 -13.69
C GLU A 236 13.57 -11.08 -14.12
N ALA A 237 14.86 -10.74 -14.26
CA ALA A 237 15.90 -11.70 -14.58
C ALA A 237 16.06 -12.76 -13.49
N LEU A 238 16.07 -12.37 -12.21
CA LEU A 238 16.18 -13.30 -11.09
C LEU A 238 14.92 -14.17 -10.88
N THR A 239 13.77 -13.69 -11.34
CA THR A 239 12.51 -14.46 -11.28
C THR A 239 12.47 -15.56 -12.34
N ASN A 240 13.22 -15.40 -13.45
CA ASN A 240 13.31 -16.39 -14.51
C ASN A 240 14.31 -17.51 -14.13
N PRO A 241 13.88 -18.77 -13.99
CA PRO A 241 14.78 -19.88 -13.62
C PRO A 241 15.87 -20.15 -14.65
N HIS A 242 15.74 -19.64 -15.88
CA HIS A 242 16.71 -19.84 -16.96
C HIS A 242 17.79 -18.75 -17.03
N HIS A 243 17.67 -17.67 -16.27
CA HIS A 243 18.71 -16.64 -16.22
C HIS A 243 19.73 -16.93 -15.12
N GLY A 244 21.00 -16.69 -15.45
CA GLY A 244 22.10 -16.85 -14.51
C GLY A 244 21.91 -15.93 -13.29
N ARG A 245 22.13 -16.46 -12.09
CA ARG A 245 22.04 -15.65 -10.86
C ARG A 245 23.24 -14.72 -10.77
N LYS A 246 22.98 -13.42 -10.69
CA LYS A 246 23.97 -12.43 -10.29
C LYS A 246 24.18 -12.52 -8.77
N GLU A 247 25.43 -12.57 -8.32
CA GLU A 247 25.74 -12.75 -6.89
C GLU A 247 25.27 -11.59 -6.01
N SER A 248 25.28 -10.37 -6.53
CA SER A 248 24.81 -9.17 -5.81
C SER A 248 23.96 -8.29 -6.74
N PRO A 249 22.63 -8.45 -6.72
CA PRO A 249 21.73 -7.62 -7.53
C PRO A 249 21.43 -6.26 -6.88
N PHE A 250 21.81 -6.05 -5.62
CA PHE A 250 21.58 -4.79 -4.92
C PHE A 250 22.69 -3.77 -5.17
N GLU A 251 22.31 -2.57 -5.56
CA GLU A 251 23.15 -1.37 -5.61
C GLU A 251 22.97 -0.59 -4.30
N VAL A 252 24.07 -0.22 -3.63
CA VAL A 252 24.00 0.67 -2.46
C VAL A 252 23.89 2.10 -2.96
N LEU A 253 22.74 2.74 -2.75
CA LEU A 253 22.54 4.15 -3.11
C LEU A 253 23.02 5.09 -2.01
N PHE A 254 22.84 4.68 -0.75
CA PHE A 254 23.16 5.51 0.40
C PHE A 254 23.59 4.65 1.58
N SER A 255 24.66 5.04 2.26
CA SER A 255 25.04 4.52 3.57
C SER A 255 25.69 5.65 4.35
N ARG A 256 25.14 5.95 5.52
CA ARG A 256 25.71 6.98 6.40
C ARG A 256 25.51 6.60 7.86
N GLN A 257 26.53 6.90 8.66
CA GLN A 257 26.53 6.67 10.09
C GLN A 257 26.43 8.00 10.84
N TRP A 258 25.71 7.97 11.96
CA TRP A 258 25.59 9.06 12.92
C TRP A 258 26.02 8.58 14.29
N LYS A 259 26.57 9.51 15.09
CA LYS A 259 27.06 9.18 16.42
C LYS A 259 25.95 8.95 17.44
N VAL A 260 24.79 9.62 17.30
CA VAL A 260 23.64 9.52 18.23
C VAL A 260 22.37 9.93 17.52
N GLY A 261 21.25 9.33 17.92
CA GLY A 261 19.93 9.94 17.82
C GLY A 261 18.88 8.96 17.35
N ALA A 262 17.65 9.15 17.84
CA ALA A 262 16.50 8.53 17.20
C ALA A 262 16.41 9.08 15.76
N ILE A 263 16.52 8.17 14.79
CA ILE A 263 16.34 8.50 13.38
C ILE A 263 14.95 8.06 12.94
N ARG A 264 14.30 8.92 12.17
CA ARG A 264 13.10 8.58 11.39
C ARG A 264 13.41 8.82 9.92
N LEU A 265 12.97 7.89 9.09
CA LEU A 265 13.20 7.93 7.66
C LEU A 265 11.89 8.11 6.91
N SER A 266 11.96 8.83 5.81
CA SER A 266 10.96 8.77 4.76
C SER A 266 11.65 8.78 3.41
N LEU A 267 11.08 8.04 2.47
CA LEU A 267 11.61 7.90 1.12
C LEU A 267 10.48 8.11 0.14
N ALA A 268 10.65 9.08 -0.77
CA ALA A 268 9.71 9.33 -1.85
C ALA A 268 10.48 9.85 -3.07
N ASN A 269 10.11 9.35 -4.26
CA ASN A 269 10.83 9.65 -5.50
C ASN A 269 12.34 9.33 -5.34
N ASP A 270 13.21 10.25 -5.71
CA ASP A 270 14.67 10.19 -5.56
C ASP A 270 15.17 10.79 -4.23
N THR A 271 14.27 11.18 -3.32
CA THR A 271 14.62 11.94 -2.13
C THR A 271 14.49 11.10 -0.86
N LEU A 272 15.56 11.04 -0.08
CA LEU A 272 15.60 10.45 1.26
C LEU A 272 15.55 11.57 2.31
N ALA A 273 14.53 11.57 3.16
CA ALA A 273 14.48 12.38 4.37
C ALA A 273 14.99 11.59 5.57
N VAL A 274 15.95 12.17 6.27
CA VAL A 274 16.50 11.68 7.53
C VAL A 274 16.19 12.71 8.60
N ALA A 275 15.19 12.43 9.42
CA ALA A 275 14.86 13.24 10.58
C ALA A 275 15.65 12.74 11.80
N ARG A 276 16.41 13.65 12.41
CA ARG A 276 17.25 13.39 13.58
C ARG A 276 16.71 14.19 14.75
N SER A 277 16.27 13.51 15.79
CA SER A 277 15.90 14.18 17.03
C SER A 277 17.15 14.80 17.69
N PRO A 278 17.05 16.03 18.23
CA PRO A 278 15.79 16.73 18.49
C PRO A 278 15.23 17.59 17.33
N GLY A 279 16.04 18.05 16.37
CA GLY A 279 15.59 19.16 15.52
C GLY A 279 16.11 19.24 14.10
N THR A 280 16.76 18.23 13.52
CA THR A 280 17.26 18.35 12.14
C THR A 280 16.53 17.43 11.18
N LEU A 281 15.91 18.00 10.15
CA LEU A 281 15.56 17.27 8.93
C LEU A 281 16.69 17.42 7.92
N THR A 282 17.22 16.31 7.40
CA THR A 282 18.19 16.33 6.30
C THR A 282 17.63 15.58 5.11
N PHE A 283 17.74 16.17 3.93
CA PHE A 283 17.32 15.58 2.67
C PHE A 283 18.55 15.20 1.86
N TYR A 284 18.47 14.04 1.21
CA TYR A 284 19.49 13.57 0.27
C TYR A 284 18.81 13.22 -1.04
N ASN A 285 19.33 13.77 -2.14
CA ASN A 285 19.03 13.27 -3.46
C ASN A 285 19.84 11.99 -3.68
N LEU A 286 19.16 10.87 -3.93
CA LEU A 286 19.77 9.56 -4.09
C LEU A 286 20.44 9.36 -5.46
N GLU A 287 20.11 10.19 -6.45
CA GLU A 287 20.69 10.10 -7.79
C GLU A 287 22.04 10.82 -7.87
N ASP A 288 22.12 12.05 -7.33
CA ASP A 288 23.33 12.88 -7.44
C ASP A 288 24.08 13.11 -6.10
N GLY A 289 23.51 12.64 -4.99
CA GLY A 289 24.12 12.76 -3.66
C GLY A 289 24.06 14.16 -3.04
N ARG A 290 23.41 15.14 -3.68
CA ARG A 290 23.24 16.48 -3.11
C ARG A 290 22.41 16.42 -1.82
N ARG A 291 22.67 17.38 -0.95
CA ARG A 291 22.09 17.44 0.39
C ARG A 291 21.46 18.81 0.65
N SER A 292 20.31 18.85 1.30
CA SER A 292 19.78 20.05 1.95
C SER A 292 19.35 19.72 3.38
N ALA A 293 19.11 20.74 4.20
CA ALA A 293 18.70 20.53 5.58
C ALA A 293 17.79 21.64 6.10
N ILE A 294 16.94 21.26 7.05
CA ILE A 294 16.15 22.16 7.89
C ILE A 294 16.59 21.94 9.33
N GLU A 295 17.02 23.00 9.98
CA GLU A 295 17.08 23.08 11.43
C GLU A 295 15.73 23.60 11.92
N LEU A 296 14.95 22.72 12.56
CA LEU A 296 13.57 22.99 12.93
C LEU A 296 13.52 23.98 14.09
N PRO A 297 12.58 24.94 14.09
CA PRO A 297 12.41 25.86 15.20
C PRO A 297 11.97 25.13 16.48
N ASP A 298 12.19 25.76 17.62
CA ASP A 298 11.59 25.32 18.88
C ASP A 298 10.07 25.29 18.77
N LEU A 299 9.44 24.33 19.47
CA LEU A 299 7.99 24.26 19.51
C LEU A 299 7.46 25.45 20.34
N PRO A 300 6.53 26.27 19.81
CA PRO A 300 5.97 27.36 20.58
C PRO A 300 5.25 26.81 21.80
N HIS A 301 5.43 27.49 22.93
CA HIS A 301 4.91 27.08 24.24
C HIS A 301 5.56 25.81 24.82
N SER A 302 6.58 25.25 24.18
CA SER A 302 7.30 24.14 24.77
C SER A 302 8.11 24.61 25.97
N THR A 303 7.97 23.89 27.09
CA THR A 303 8.77 24.12 28.30
C THR A 303 10.03 23.26 28.32
N MET A 304 10.13 22.31 27.37
CA MET A 304 11.25 21.39 27.22
C MET A 304 12.27 21.96 26.22
N SER A 305 13.56 21.69 26.45
CA SER A 305 14.63 22.17 25.59
C SER A 305 14.71 21.48 24.23
N ASP A 306 14.15 20.26 24.11
CA ASP A 306 14.45 19.37 22.99
C ASP A 306 13.19 18.61 22.54
N PRO A 307 12.47 19.09 21.50
CA PRO A 307 11.35 18.33 20.94
C PRO A 307 11.85 17.01 20.33
N VAL A 308 11.01 15.98 20.38
CA VAL A 308 11.29 14.69 19.73
C VAL A 308 10.52 14.60 18.42
N ILE A 309 11.21 14.19 17.37
CA ILE A 309 10.58 13.85 16.10
C ILE A 309 10.04 12.43 16.18
N PHE A 310 8.72 12.29 16.17
CA PHE A 310 8.06 10.99 16.25
C PHE A 310 7.96 10.31 14.89
N ALA A 311 7.63 11.07 13.85
CA ALA A 311 7.48 10.57 12.48
C ALA A 311 7.79 11.67 11.45
N THR A 312 8.17 11.24 10.25
CA THR A 312 8.34 12.13 9.10
C THR A 312 7.82 11.44 7.83
N LYS A 313 7.24 12.21 6.91
CA LYS A 313 6.77 11.74 5.62
C LYS A 313 7.13 12.74 4.53
N LEU A 314 7.76 12.27 3.46
CA LEU A 314 7.89 13.04 2.22
C LEU A 314 6.60 12.94 1.43
N LEU A 315 6.05 14.08 1.04
CA LEU A 315 4.87 14.19 0.19
C LEU A 315 5.29 14.34 -1.29
N CYS A 316 4.37 14.04 -2.20
CA CYS A 316 4.66 14.04 -3.64
C CYS A 316 4.94 15.45 -4.22
N ASP A 317 4.50 16.51 -3.54
CA ASP A 317 4.69 17.91 -3.92
C ASP A 317 6.06 18.48 -3.52
N GLY A 318 6.93 17.67 -2.91
CA GLY A 318 8.22 18.13 -2.40
C GLY A 318 8.12 18.84 -1.06
N THR A 319 7.06 18.61 -0.30
CA THR A 319 6.98 19.00 1.11
C THR A 319 7.34 17.82 2.03
N ALA A 320 7.82 18.16 3.22
CA ALA A 320 8.11 17.23 4.30
C ALA A 320 7.14 17.45 5.45
N LEU A 321 6.30 16.45 5.71
CA LEU A 321 5.47 16.39 6.90
C LEU A 321 6.29 15.87 8.07
N VAL A 322 6.23 16.55 9.20
CA VAL A 322 6.98 16.23 10.41
C VAL A 322 6.03 16.24 11.60
N ILE A 323 6.07 15.20 12.42
CA ILE A 323 5.34 15.13 13.68
C ILE A 323 6.34 15.22 14.82
N ARG A 324 6.22 16.27 15.62
CA ARG A 324 7.08 16.53 16.77
C ARG A 324 6.26 16.70 18.04
N GLY A 325 6.86 16.46 19.19
CA GLY A 325 6.23 16.76 20.47
C GLY A 325 7.25 16.79 21.59
N GLU A 326 6.79 17.19 22.77
CA GLU A 326 7.64 17.24 23.95
C GLU A 326 8.00 15.83 24.44
N SER A 327 9.30 15.58 24.68
CA SER A 327 9.71 14.37 25.38
C SER A 327 9.48 14.50 26.88
N GLY A 328 8.28 14.17 27.32
CA GLY A 328 7.96 14.16 28.75
C GLY A 328 6.84 13.18 29.05
N HIS A 329 7.06 12.27 30.00
CA HIS A 329 5.98 11.49 30.62
C HIS A 329 5.28 12.35 31.68
N SER A 330 4.97 13.60 31.35
CA SER A 330 4.08 14.36 32.22
C SER A 330 2.71 13.68 32.16
N GLN A 331 2.03 13.57 33.30
CA GLN A 331 0.63 13.11 33.33
C GLN A 331 -0.31 14.14 32.66
N THR A 332 0.21 15.30 32.27
CA THR A 332 -0.48 16.35 31.54
C THR A 332 -0.44 16.13 30.03
N LEU A 333 -1.45 16.66 29.33
CA LEU A 333 -1.58 16.62 27.87
C LEU A 333 -0.30 17.13 27.20
N ASN A 334 0.44 16.24 26.54
CA ASN A 334 1.60 16.64 25.75
C ASN A 334 1.13 17.40 24.50
N LEU A 335 1.85 18.48 24.18
CA LEU A 335 1.66 19.22 22.94
C LEU A 335 2.40 18.51 21.82
N HIS A 336 1.67 18.11 20.79
CA HIS A 336 2.23 17.55 19.57
C HIS A 336 1.95 18.49 18.40
N ALA A 337 2.97 18.80 17.61
CA ALA A 337 2.85 19.62 16.41
C ALA A 337 2.98 18.72 15.19
N ILE A 338 2.02 18.87 14.27
CA ILE A 338 2.09 18.31 12.94
C ILE A 338 2.37 19.48 11.99
N GLU A 339 3.51 19.43 11.33
CA GLU A 339 4.08 20.56 10.60
C GLU A 339 4.45 20.12 9.18
N ALA A 340 4.15 20.96 8.19
CA ALA A 340 4.62 20.78 6.81
C ALA A 340 5.71 21.81 6.49
N TYR A 341 6.80 21.35 5.91
CA TYR A 341 7.92 22.21 5.49
C TYR A 341 8.21 22.04 4.01
N GLN A 342 8.54 23.14 3.33
CA GLN A 342 9.10 23.08 1.99
C GLN A 342 10.51 22.49 2.05
N ILE A 343 10.82 21.51 1.19
CA ILE A 343 12.20 21.01 1.06
C ILE A 343 13.07 22.15 0.51
N PRO A 344 14.18 22.53 1.18
CA PRO A 344 15.06 23.57 0.69
C PRO A 344 15.72 23.17 -0.63
N LEU A 345 16.11 24.18 -1.41
CA LEU A 345 16.93 23.96 -2.60
C LEU A 345 18.17 23.13 -2.24
N TRP A 346 18.54 22.21 -3.14
CA TRP A 346 19.71 21.35 -2.93
C TRP A 346 20.97 22.18 -2.67
N GLY A 347 21.74 21.80 -1.64
CA GLY A 347 22.93 22.52 -1.19
C GLY A 347 22.66 23.61 -0.15
N THR A 348 21.40 23.89 0.19
CA THR A 348 21.04 24.93 1.18
C THR A 348 20.66 24.34 2.53
N MET A 349 20.82 25.16 3.58
CA MET A 349 20.35 24.87 4.93
C MET A 349 19.44 26.02 5.38
N HIS A 350 18.21 25.69 5.74
CA HIS A 350 17.27 26.65 6.32
C HIS A 350 17.32 26.55 7.85
N GLN A 351 17.63 27.67 8.51
CA GLN A 351 17.64 27.76 9.97
C GLN A 351 16.29 28.25 10.48
N ALA A 352 15.65 27.45 11.33
CA ALA A 352 14.37 27.73 11.95
C ALA A 352 13.30 28.29 10.98
N PRO A 353 13.08 27.67 9.79
CA PRO A 353 12.05 28.16 8.89
C PRO A 353 10.67 28.01 9.55
N MET A 354 9.79 28.97 9.31
CA MET A 354 8.38 28.82 9.70
C MET A 354 7.76 27.67 8.90
N PRO A 355 6.99 26.76 9.53
CA PRO A 355 6.29 25.72 8.79
C PRO A 355 5.28 26.36 7.82
N LEU A 356 5.15 25.77 6.63
CA LEU A 356 4.12 26.18 5.65
C LEU A 356 2.73 26.08 6.27
N GLN A 357 2.52 25.02 7.04
CA GLN A 357 1.28 24.73 7.73
C GLN A 357 1.60 24.00 9.03
N CYS A 358 0.84 24.29 10.07
CA CYS A 358 1.04 23.71 11.39
C CYS A 358 -0.31 23.47 12.04
N ASN A 359 -0.44 22.35 12.74
CA ASN A 359 -1.54 22.09 13.64
C ASN A 359 -1.06 21.41 14.91
N TYR A 360 -1.70 21.79 16.00
CA TYR A 360 -1.39 21.31 17.33
C TYR A 360 -2.44 20.32 17.78
N VAL A 361 -1.96 19.17 18.26
CA VAL A 361 -2.80 18.11 18.77
C VAL A 361 -2.44 17.89 20.24
N HIS A 362 -3.44 18.03 21.11
CA HIS A 362 -3.31 17.76 22.53
C HIS A 362 -3.77 16.34 22.81
N ALA A 363 -2.84 15.44 23.13
CA ALA A 363 -3.18 14.10 23.60
C ALA A 363 -1.97 13.43 24.24
N ASN A 364 -2.23 12.41 25.05
CA ASN A 364 -1.18 11.53 25.56
C ASN A 364 -0.77 10.56 24.44
N GLN A 365 -0.05 11.03 23.44
CA GLN A 365 0.28 10.24 22.23
C GLN A 365 1.61 9.52 22.43
N THR A 366 1.65 8.23 22.08
CA THR A 366 2.85 7.38 22.27
C THR A 366 3.52 7.02 20.97
N ASN A 367 2.76 6.93 19.88
CA ASN A 367 3.25 6.43 18.62
C ASN A 367 2.44 6.99 17.46
N TYR A 368 3.11 7.15 16.32
CA TYR A 368 2.53 7.66 15.10
C TYR A 368 2.87 6.73 13.95
N THR A 369 1.86 6.40 13.17
CA THR A 369 2.02 5.74 11.89
C THR A 369 1.43 6.63 10.83
N ILE A 370 2.24 7.01 9.84
CA ILE A 370 1.78 7.77 8.67
C ILE A 370 1.59 6.78 7.54
N SER A 371 0.45 6.85 6.84
CA SER A 371 0.19 5.98 5.70
C SER A 371 1.23 6.16 4.62
N GLU A 372 1.63 5.06 4.01
CA GLU A 372 2.41 5.12 2.78
C GLU A 372 1.54 5.74 1.68
N MET A 373 2.00 6.83 1.06
CA MET A 373 1.34 7.34 -0.14
C MET A 373 1.58 6.34 -1.26
N TYR A 374 0.51 5.76 -1.82
CA TYR A 374 0.63 5.15 -3.12
C TYR A 374 0.60 6.26 -4.17
N ARG A 375 1.68 6.37 -4.96
CA ARG A 375 1.68 7.24 -6.14
C ARG A 375 0.59 6.72 -7.08
N ARG A 376 -0.32 7.58 -7.54
CA ARG A 376 -1.27 7.16 -8.58
C ARG A 376 -0.46 6.75 -9.82
N GLN A 377 -0.78 5.60 -10.38
CA GLN A 377 -0.06 5.07 -11.53
C GLN A 377 -0.16 6.06 -12.70
N PRO A 378 0.96 6.43 -13.36
CA PRO A 378 0.92 7.34 -14.50
C PRO A 378 0.01 6.76 -15.59
N THR A 379 -0.90 7.59 -16.09
CA THR A 379 -1.94 7.18 -17.05
C THR A 379 -1.39 7.01 -18.47
N CYS A 380 -0.19 7.51 -18.74
CA CYS A 380 0.47 7.55 -20.04
C CYS A 380 1.99 7.76 -19.98
N ASP A 381 2.68 7.39 -21.06
CA ASP A 381 4.15 7.46 -21.17
C ASP A 381 4.61 8.90 -21.42
N ASN A 382 3.84 9.63 -22.23
CA ASN A 382 3.97 11.06 -22.50
C ASN A 382 2.64 11.75 -22.14
N PRO A 383 2.32 11.89 -20.85
CA PRO A 383 1.12 12.59 -20.44
C PRO A 383 1.12 14.02 -20.97
N SER A 384 0.01 14.43 -21.59
CA SER A 384 -0.25 15.86 -21.79
C SER A 384 -0.23 16.56 -20.44
N GLU A 385 0.07 17.86 -20.39
CA GLU A 385 0.07 18.61 -19.12
C GLU A 385 -1.27 18.50 -18.38
N GLU A 386 -2.37 18.38 -19.12
CA GLU A 386 -3.71 18.13 -18.60
C GLU A 386 -3.88 16.71 -18.03
N GLU A 387 -3.34 15.67 -18.67
CA GLU A 387 -3.32 14.31 -18.12
C GLU A 387 -2.35 14.19 -16.92
N ILE A 388 -1.22 14.90 -16.93
CA ILE A 388 -0.34 15.04 -15.75
C ILE A 388 -1.15 15.68 -14.64
N ALA A 389 -1.89 16.74 -14.93
CA ALA A 389 -2.72 17.45 -13.97
C ALA A 389 -3.89 16.62 -13.45
N GLU A 390 -4.53 15.80 -14.29
CA GLU A 390 -5.63 14.90 -13.88
C GLU A 390 -5.09 13.69 -13.10
N ALA A 391 -3.93 13.16 -13.50
CA ALA A 391 -3.26 12.07 -12.81
C ALA A 391 -2.69 12.51 -11.46
N ASN A 392 -2.08 13.71 -11.39
CA ASN A 392 -1.68 14.39 -10.16
C ASN A 392 -2.89 14.92 -9.39
N GLY A 393 -4.04 15.08 -10.06
CA GLY A 393 -5.19 15.76 -9.49
C GLY A 393 -5.97 14.99 -8.44
N TYR A 394 -5.57 13.75 -8.22
CA TYR A 394 -6.15 12.83 -7.27
C TYR A 394 -5.03 12.14 -6.50
N TYR A 395 -4.22 12.92 -5.77
CA TYR A 395 -3.37 12.31 -4.76
C TYR A 395 -4.24 11.63 -3.70
N PRO A 396 -3.82 10.48 -3.15
CA PRO A 396 -4.55 9.88 -2.06
C PRO A 396 -4.41 10.72 -0.78
N ALA A 397 -5.35 10.55 0.15
CA ALA A 397 -5.23 11.17 1.46
C ALA A 397 -3.98 10.63 2.19
N VAL A 398 -3.41 11.44 3.07
CA VAL A 398 -2.42 10.96 4.05
C VAL A 398 -3.14 10.73 5.35
N THR A 399 -3.17 9.48 5.80
CA THR A 399 -3.70 9.14 7.12
C THR A 399 -2.57 9.11 8.14
N ILE A 400 -2.77 9.80 9.26
CA ILE A 400 -1.91 9.76 10.44
C ILE A 400 -2.70 9.04 11.52
N CYS A 401 -2.26 7.82 11.84
CA CYS A 401 -2.77 7.08 12.98
C CYS A 401 -1.94 7.43 14.22
N VAL A 402 -2.65 7.80 15.29
CA VAL A 402 -2.05 8.16 16.56
C VAL A 402 -2.53 7.19 17.62
N GLU A 403 -1.57 6.51 18.26
CA GLU A 403 -1.83 5.63 19.40
C GLU A 403 -1.70 6.42 20.71
N SER A 404 -2.79 6.52 21.48
CA SER A 404 -2.82 7.20 22.78
C SER A 404 -2.51 6.25 23.94
N SER A 405 -1.82 6.76 24.97
CA SER A 405 -1.62 6.08 26.27
C SER A 405 -2.75 6.35 27.24
N GLU A 406 -2.66 5.74 28.42
CA GLU A 406 -3.54 5.98 29.55
C GLU A 406 -3.69 7.49 29.87
N PRO A 407 -4.87 7.93 30.34
CA PRO A 407 -6.06 7.11 30.64
C PRO A 407 -6.89 6.74 29.41
N ASN A 408 -6.80 7.50 28.31
CA ASN A 408 -7.64 7.34 27.12
C ASN A 408 -6.92 6.52 26.05
N ARG A 409 -6.73 5.21 26.29
CA ARG A 409 -6.13 4.31 25.29
C ARG A 409 -7.05 4.21 24.07
N GLY A 410 -6.50 4.44 22.89
CA GLY A 410 -7.26 4.41 21.65
C GLY A 410 -6.40 4.69 20.43
N ILE A 411 -7.05 4.70 19.26
CA ILE A 411 -6.42 5.14 18.01
C ILE A 411 -7.22 6.32 17.49
N THR A 412 -6.54 7.46 17.33
CA THR A 412 -7.10 8.61 16.60
C THR A 412 -6.56 8.61 15.20
N GLN A 413 -7.43 8.77 14.21
CA GLN A 413 -7.02 8.89 12.81
C GLN A 413 -7.26 10.31 12.34
N TYR A 414 -6.20 10.91 11.81
CA TYR A 414 -6.26 12.19 11.13
C TYR A 414 -6.03 11.98 9.65
N ARG A 415 -6.84 12.61 8.79
CA ARG A 415 -6.66 12.56 7.34
C ARG A 415 -6.38 13.92 6.76
N LEU A 416 -5.35 13.96 5.94
CA LEU A 416 -4.98 15.09 5.11
C LEU A 416 -5.43 14.80 3.68
N TYR A 417 -6.49 15.46 3.24
CA TYR A 417 -6.91 15.39 1.85
C TYR A 417 -6.14 16.43 1.03
N PRO A 418 -5.55 16.05 -0.11
CA PRO A 418 -4.94 17.02 -1.00
C PRO A 418 -6.03 17.97 -1.51
N THR A 419 -5.74 19.27 -1.42
CA THR A 419 -6.59 20.33 -1.93
C THR A 419 -5.84 21.02 -3.07
N ARG A 420 -6.51 21.21 -4.20
CA ARG A 420 -5.97 21.97 -5.32
C ARG A 420 -5.79 23.42 -4.90
N GLU A 421 -4.61 24.00 -5.10
CA GLU A 421 -4.44 25.43 -4.90
C GLU A 421 -5.32 26.20 -5.89
N PRO A 422 -6.02 27.26 -5.45
CA PRO A 422 -6.77 28.11 -6.36
C PRO A 422 -5.82 28.71 -7.39
N GLU A 423 -6.18 28.63 -8.67
CA GLU A 423 -5.37 29.18 -9.75
C GLU A 423 -5.13 30.67 -9.52
N THR A 424 -3.88 31.03 -9.21
CA THR A 424 -3.45 32.43 -9.20
C THR A 424 -3.14 32.85 -10.63
N LYS A 425 -3.63 34.02 -11.05
CA LYS A 425 -3.51 34.53 -12.43
C LYS A 425 -2.06 34.66 -12.93
N GLU A 426 -1.07 34.57 -12.06
CA GLU A 426 0.35 34.73 -12.35
C GLU A 426 1.12 33.41 -12.40
N SER A 427 0.51 32.28 -12.02
CA SER A 427 1.14 30.97 -12.10
C SER A 427 0.91 30.38 -13.49
N GLU A 428 1.92 30.48 -14.36
CA GLU A 428 1.94 29.75 -15.63
C GLU A 428 1.92 28.24 -15.35
N ALA A 429 0.70 27.68 -15.38
CA ALA A 429 0.39 26.28 -15.63
C ALA A 429 1.22 25.23 -14.87
N ARG A 430 1.06 25.14 -13.54
CA ARG A 430 1.19 23.86 -12.82
C ARG A 430 0.12 23.78 -11.73
N PHE A 431 -0.65 22.70 -11.75
CA PHE A 431 -1.61 22.40 -10.68
C PHE A 431 -0.80 22.04 -9.43
N SER A 432 -0.64 22.98 -8.51
CA SER A 432 -0.10 22.73 -7.18
C SER A 432 -1.19 22.16 -6.29
N TYR A 433 -0.85 21.11 -5.55
CA TYR A 433 -1.69 20.55 -4.50
C TYR A 433 -1.03 20.85 -3.17
N ILE A 434 -1.84 21.24 -2.20
CA ILE A 434 -1.44 21.36 -0.82
C ILE A 434 -2.18 20.32 0.00
N TRP A 435 -1.53 19.73 0.99
CA TRP A 435 -2.20 18.93 2.00
C TRP A 435 -2.48 19.81 3.21
N PRO A 436 -3.64 20.50 3.30
CA PRO A 436 -3.98 21.38 4.41
C PRO A 436 -3.89 20.63 5.74
N VAL A 437 -2.78 20.84 6.44
CA VAL A 437 -2.53 20.48 7.84
C VAL A 437 -3.45 21.27 8.76
N THR A 438 -4.44 22.03 8.28
CA THR A 438 -5.45 22.71 9.11
C THR A 438 -6.86 22.14 8.93
N VAL A 439 -7.10 21.33 7.89
CA VAL A 439 -8.41 20.76 7.57
C VAL A 439 -8.32 19.25 7.68
N TRP A 440 -8.70 18.72 8.84
CA TRP A 440 -8.67 17.29 9.10
C TRP A 440 -10.04 16.81 9.52
N GLN A 441 -10.40 15.64 9.04
CA GLN A 441 -11.48 14.85 9.61
C GLN A 441 -10.84 13.89 10.62
N GLY A 442 -10.95 14.24 11.90
CA GLY A 442 -10.55 13.36 12.99
C GLY A 442 -11.65 12.35 13.24
N HIS A 443 -11.37 11.06 13.06
CA HIS A 443 -12.21 10.01 13.60
C HIS A 443 -11.51 9.41 14.81
N TYR A 444 -12.10 9.63 15.99
CA TYR A 444 -11.65 8.98 17.21
C TYR A 444 -12.36 7.65 17.34
N SER A 445 -11.59 6.57 17.36
CA SER A 445 -12.12 5.24 17.63
C SER A 445 -11.63 4.81 19.00
N GLU A 446 -12.55 4.82 19.96
CA GLU A 446 -12.32 4.37 21.32
C GLU A 446 -12.34 2.83 21.30
N HIS A 447 -11.15 2.24 21.23
CA HIS A 447 -11.02 0.79 21.20
C HIS A 447 -10.92 0.26 22.63
N ASP A 448 -11.93 -0.51 23.03
CA ASP A 448 -12.08 -1.31 24.26
C ASP A 448 -10.99 -1.02 25.32
N ALA A 449 -11.31 -0.14 26.27
CA ALA A 449 -10.43 0.33 27.33
C ALA A 449 -9.77 -0.80 28.15
N PHE A 450 -10.29 -2.03 28.06
CA PHE A 450 -9.83 -3.19 28.80
C PHE A 450 -8.90 -4.13 28.02
N ARG A 451 -8.71 -3.95 26.71
CA ARG A 451 -7.88 -4.85 25.88
C ARG A 451 -6.47 -4.30 25.62
N THR A 452 -5.60 -5.23 25.25
CA THR A 452 -4.19 -5.10 24.85
C THR A 452 -3.92 -3.90 23.93
N ARG A 453 -2.68 -3.39 23.92
CA ARG A 453 -2.25 -2.28 23.02
C ARG A 453 -2.73 -2.57 21.59
N THR A 454 -3.49 -1.68 20.98
CA THR A 454 -3.88 -1.83 19.58
C THR A 454 -2.82 -1.18 18.72
N ARG A 455 -2.31 -1.90 17.71
CA ARG A 455 -1.39 -1.34 16.71
C ARG A 455 -2.20 -0.95 15.47
N SER A 456 -1.90 0.20 14.90
CA SER A 456 -2.51 0.65 13.65
C SER A 456 -1.58 0.53 12.45
N LEU A 457 -2.09 0.01 11.34
CA LEU A 457 -1.47 0.08 10.02
C LEU A 457 -2.24 1.10 9.20
N ALA A 458 -1.63 2.27 9.01
CA ALA A 458 -2.24 3.35 8.26
C ALA A 458 -2.21 3.02 6.75
N GLY A 459 -3.37 2.95 6.13
CA GLY A 459 -3.53 3.15 4.67
C GLY A 459 -4.02 4.56 4.40
N ALA A 460 -3.92 5.01 3.16
CA ALA A 460 -4.40 6.32 2.75
C ALA A 460 -5.89 6.54 3.04
N ASP A 461 -6.74 5.58 2.65
CA ASP A 461 -8.20 5.67 2.83
C ASP A 461 -8.74 4.70 3.89
N ARG A 462 -7.97 3.69 4.27
CA ARG A 462 -8.40 2.64 5.19
C ARG A 462 -7.23 2.20 6.05
N SER A 463 -7.47 2.11 7.35
CA SER A 463 -6.46 1.66 8.30
C SER A 463 -6.91 0.38 8.98
N LEU A 464 -5.95 -0.48 9.31
CA LEU A 464 -6.21 -1.72 10.02
C LEU A 464 -5.77 -1.57 11.48
N GLY A 465 -6.67 -1.85 12.41
CA GLY A 465 -6.38 -1.96 13.83
C GLY A 465 -6.31 -3.43 14.24
N PHE A 466 -5.30 -3.80 15.01
CA PHE A 466 -5.23 -5.14 15.59
C PHE A 466 -4.63 -5.14 17.00
N PRO A 467 -5.06 -6.05 17.87
CA PRO A 467 -4.46 -6.22 19.18
C PRO A 467 -3.00 -6.67 19.01
N TYR A 468 -2.09 -5.99 19.71
CA TYR A 468 -0.66 -6.22 19.63
C TYR A 468 -0.05 -6.28 21.03
N THR A 469 0.89 -7.19 21.22
CA THR A 469 1.76 -7.18 22.40
C THR A 469 3.20 -7.13 21.95
N ALA A 470 4.00 -6.31 22.63
CA ALA A 470 5.41 -6.17 22.32
C ALA A 470 6.13 -7.54 22.40
N PRO A 471 7.05 -7.85 21.48
CA PRO A 471 7.81 -9.09 21.49
C PRO A 471 8.57 -9.22 22.82
N GLY A 472 8.56 -10.41 23.43
CA GLY A 472 9.26 -10.67 24.69
C GLY A 472 8.43 -10.44 25.97
N ARG A 473 7.15 -10.05 25.87
CA ARG A 473 6.19 -10.13 26.99
C ARG A 473 5.37 -11.41 26.89
N ALA A 474 5.24 -12.15 27.99
CA ALA A 474 4.80 -13.53 28.05
C ALA A 474 3.35 -13.83 27.59
N LEU A 475 2.57 -12.83 27.14
CA LEU A 475 1.17 -13.00 26.75
C LEU A 475 0.85 -12.11 25.55
N THR A 476 1.07 -12.62 24.33
CA THR A 476 0.45 -12.01 23.15
C THR A 476 -0.93 -12.61 22.99
N PRO A 477 -2.02 -11.83 22.91
CA PRO A 477 -3.33 -12.38 22.72
C PRO A 477 -3.37 -13.07 21.36
N THR A 478 -4.05 -14.21 21.32
CA THR A 478 -4.48 -14.89 20.11
C THR A 478 -5.30 -13.93 19.26
N LEU A 479 -4.90 -13.72 18.00
CA LEU A 479 -5.57 -12.75 17.13
C LEU A 479 -6.81 -13.40 16.52
N GLY A 480 -8.00 -13.07 17.04
CA GLY A 480 -9.25 -13.59 16.49
C GLY A 480 -9.70 -12.85 15.22
N GLU A 481 -9.55 -11.52 15.20
CA GLU A 481 -10.14 -10.65 14.17
C GLU A 481 -9.29 -9.41 13.91
N PHE A 482 -9.35 -8.88 12.69
CA PHE A 482 -8.89 -7.53 12.36
C PHE A 482 -10.05 -6.54 12.43
N MET A 483 -9.79 -5.35 12.99
CA MET A 483 -10.73 -4.23 12.92
C MET A 483 -10.39 -3.34 11.73
N VAL A 484 -11.37 -3.10 10.89
CA VAL A 484 -11.23 -2.24 9.72
C VAL A 484 -11.72 -0.85 10.10
N LEU A 485 -10.80 0.08 10.23
CA LEU A 485 -11.14 1.46 10.56
C LEU A 485 -11.48 2.18 9.25
N SER A 486 -12.78 2.24 8.95
CA SER A 486 -13.34 3.05 7.88
C SER A 486 -13.69 4.45 8.40
N SER A 487 -13.58 5.45 7.52
CA SER A 487 -13.66 6.87 7.90
C SER A 487 -15.06 7.46 8.01
N PHE A 488 -16.12 6.74 7.68
CA PHE A 488 -17.43 7.38 7.50
C PHE A 488 -18.56 6.61 8.17
N GLY A 489 -18.80 6.96 9.43
CA GLY A 489 -20.14 7.14 9.99
C GLY A 489 -21.06 5.92 10.08
N GLU A 490 -20.59 4.72 9.79
CA GLU A 490 -21.34 3.51 10.11
C GLU A 490 -20.93 3.02 11.50
N ASP A 491 -21.90 2.93 12.40
CA ASP A 491 -21.74 2.46 13.79
C ASP A 491 -21.17 1.01 13.89
N ASN A 492 -20.97 0.33 12.76
CA ASN A 492 -20.41 -1.00 12.67
C ASN A 492 -19.03 -0.96 12.01
N ILE A 493 -17.98 -0.98 12.83
CA ILE A 493 -16.62 -1.29 12.38
C ILE A 493 -16.64 -2.70 11.78
N PRO A 494 -16.38 -2.88 10.46
CA PRO A 494 -16.32 -4.21 9.91
C PRO A 494 -15.15 -4.97 10.54
N SER A 495 -15.43 -6.15 11.08
CA SER A 495 -14.41 -7.09 11.50
C SER A 495 -14.24 -8.18 10.46
N VAL A 496 -13.00 -8.64 10.33
CA VAL A 496 -12.64 -9.72 9.40
C VAL A 496 -12.01 -10.85 10.20
N ALA A 497 -12.66 -12.01 10.14
CA ALA A 497 -12.17 -13.22 10.78
C ALA A 497 -10.86 -13.69 10.13
N LEU A 498 -9.91 -14.08 10.98
CA LEU A 498 -8.65 -14.66 10.53
C LEU A 498 -8.83 -16.12 10.12
N PRO A 499 -7.97 -16.68 9.26
CA PRO A 499 -7.89 -18.12 9.07
C PRO A 499 -7.63 -18.82 10.42
N GLN A 500 -8.37 -19.88 10.74
CA GLN A 500 -8.25 -20.63 12.00
C GLN A 500 -6.80 -20.92 12.46
N PRO A 501 -5.83 -21.29 11.58
CA PRO A 501 -4.46 -21.52 12.04
C PRO A 501 -3.76 -20.27 12.58
N LEU A 502 -4.19 -19.07 12.17
CA LEU A 502 -3.67 -17.80 12.67
C LEU A 502 -4.27 -17.38 14.00
N GLU A 503 -5.47 -17.89 14.34
CA GLU A 503 -6.15 -17.51 15.58
C GLU A 503 -5.29 -17.88 16.80
N SER A 504 -4.60 -19.01 16.77
CA SER A 504 -3.76 -19.48 17.88
C SER A 504 -2.36 -18.86 17.93
N ASP A 505 -1.93 -18.16 16.88
CA ASP A 505 -0.53 -17.77 16.71
C ASP A 505 -0.26 -16.33 17.18
N ILE A 506 0.95 -16.14 17.71
CA ILE A 506 1.46 -14.82 18.09
C ILE A 506 1.95 -14.11 16.84
N ILE A 507 1.36 -12.97 16.48
CA ILE A 507 1.86 -12.16 15.35
C ILE A 507 3.14 -11.41 15.76
N GLN A 508 4.22 -11.64 15.00
CA GLN A 508 5.52 -11.00 15.25
C GLN A 508 5.64 -9.65 14.53
N CYS A 509 5.36 -9.63 13.23
CA CYS A 509 5.39 -8.40 12.43
C CYS A 509 4.36 -8.46 11.30
N VAL A 510 3.96 -7.27 10.81
CA VAL A 510 2.88 -7.10 9.83
C VAL A 510 3.26 -6.00 8.85
N ALA A 511 2.84 -6.14 7.60
CA ALA A 511 2.92 -5.14 6.54
C ALA A 511 1.57 -5.02 5.83
N TRP A 512 1.15 -3.80 5.54
CA TRP A 512 -0.10 -3.48 4.86
C TRP A 512 0.17 -2.64 3.62
N ASP A 513 -0.41 -3.02 2.49
CA ASP A 513 -0.49 -2.19 1.30
C ASP A 513 -1.96 -2.07 0.89
N GLU A 514 -2.55 -0.93 1.20
CA GLU A 514 -3.94 -0.66 0.87
C GLU A 514 -4.20 -0.70 -0.63
N SER A 515 -3.26 -0.21 -1.44
CA SER A 515 -3.46 -0.10 -2.89
C SER A 515 -3.68 -1.47 -3.53
N SER A 516 -2.96 -2.50 -3.06
CA SER A 516 -3.20 -3.88 -3.47
C SER A 516 -4.25 -4.59 -2.64
N GLY A 517 -4.57 -4.10 -1.44
CA GLY A 517 -5.42 -4.81 -0.50
C GLY A 517 -4.74 -6.05 0.08
N LYS A 518 -3.42 -6.03 0.25
CA LYS A 518 -2.68 -7.17 0.81
C LYS A 518 -2.17 -6.86 2.21
N LEU A 519 -2.48 -7.77 3.13
CA LEU A 519 -1.92 -7.82 4.47
C LEU A 519 -0.97 -9.00 4.56
N VAL A 520 0.28 -8.74 4.95
CA VAL A 520 1.27 -9.79 5.17
C VAL A 520 1.68 -9.81 6.62
N LEU A 521 1.71 -10.99 7.23
CA LEU A 521 2.06 -11.16 8.64
C LEU A 521 2.96 -12.38 8.83
N SER A 522 3.89 -12.29 9.79
CA SER A 522 4.68 -13.43 10.27
C SER A 522 4.27 -13.78 11.70
N THR A 523 4.41 -15.05 12.06
CA THR A 523 4.16 -15.50 13.43
C THR A 523 5.47 -15.67 14.20
N ALA A 524 5.40 -15.52 15.52
CA ALA A 524 6.49 -15.79 16.45
C ALA A 524 6.58 -17.28 16.83
N GLY A 525 5.72 -18.16 16.28
CA GLY A 525 5.71 -19.60 16.53
C GLY A 525 6.47 -20.40 15.48
N ASP A 526 6.47 -19.93 14.22
CA ASP A 526 7.03 -20.68 13.09
C ASP A 526 7.82 -19.79 12.10
N LEU A 527 8.11 -20.35 10.91
CA LEU A 527 8.73 -19.67 9.76
C LEU A 527 7.68 -19.23 8.74
N LYS A 528 6.39 -19.32 9.08
CA LYS A 528 5.31 -19.14 8.13
C LYS A 528 4.99 -17.66 7.99
N VAL A 529 4.90 -17.23 6.75
CA VAL A 529 4.42 -15.91 6.37
C VAL A 529 3.09 -16.09 5.68
N TRP A 530 2.10 -15.33 6.17
CA TRP A 530 0.74 -15.34 5.65
C TRP A 530 0.50 -14.09 4.83
N VAL A 531 -0.18 -14.26 3.70
CA VAL A 531 -0.63 -13.20 2.79
C VAL A 531 -2.14 -13.29 2.74
N LEU A 532 -2.82 -12.29 3.28
CA LEU A 532 -4.27 -12.12 3.21
C LEU A 532 -4.56 -11.12 2.08
N ASP A 533 -5.32 -11.53 1.08
CA ASP A 533 -5.64 -10.73 -0.11
C ASP A 533 -7.13 -10.36 -0.11
N PHE A 534 -7.41 -9.09 0.13
CA PHE A 534 -8.74 -8.50 0.20
C PHE A 534 -9.28 -8.16 -1.21
N ALA A 535 -8.47 -8.29 -2.27
CA ALA A 535 -8.82 -7.89 -3.63
C ALA A 535 -9.14 -9.07 -4.57
N VAL A 536 -9.57 -10.23 -4.04
CA VAL A 536 -9.79 -11.46 -4.81
C VAL A 536 -11.22 -11.98 -4.73
#